data_AF-A0AAN7XJ83-F1
#
_entry.id   AF-A0AAN7XJ83-F1
#
_cell.length_a   1.000
_cell.length_b   1.000
_cell.length_c   1.000
_cell.angle_alpha   90.00
_cell.angle_beta   90.00
_cell.angle_gamma   90.00
#
_symmetry.space_group_name_H-M   'P 1'
#
loop_
_entity.id
_entity.type
_entity.pdbx_description
1 polymer ?
#
loop_
_entity_poly.entity_id
_entity_poly.type
_entity_poly.pdbx_seq_one_letter_code
_entity_poly.pdbx_strand_id
1 'polypeptide(L)'
;MAEDDTSLSEFMDLDLDSRTCNGVKQERQLSASQRRCYSLCRRKSFAAFVASKRDSRQEEGNPSWCCCGQIFKEHSDIHKHVARTHDPEIQQLAQDAYQCLLKQLEEEPETQQPNECETEPVDISAWIPDTSRISEEQLQKGPGKVLLYYQYCQLKDPHVICAWQKALCEKLHLTGKVRVATEGINGTVGGSNMATDVYIDAMRSHPLFKMEKEDFKTSDGGAECFKDLRVGVYKEIVPMGMDPDVLSYRLAGVHLEPEEFHKEVEALLTKPDENSDTILLDCRNFYESKIGQFTQCLAPSIRKFSYFPDYVDQNLDLFRDKKVLMYCTGGIRCERGSAYLRSKDVCKEVFQLKGGIHKYLERFPEGFYRGKLFVFDERYAIASNKDVISDCRYCGSPWDRYQLCSTRFCCQLVLSCPGCRQDGHTACCPACQTKGQAQSQASPSAPHHKEECECTDGRPRIPQDA
;
A
#
# COMPACT_ATOMS: atom_id res chain seq x y z
N MET A 1 -3.41 -37.77 9.74
CA MET A 1 -1.94 -37.84 9.81
C MET A 1 -1.44 -36.51 9.33
N ALA A 2 -0.92 -35.72 10.27
CA ALA A 2 -0.68 -34.30 10.18
C ALA A 2 0.81 -34.05 10.47
N GLU A 3 1.43 -33.20 9.68
CA GLU A 3 2.73 -32.54 9.88
C GLU A 3 2.50 -31.16 9.23
N ASP A 4 2.22 -30.06 9.91
CA ASP A 4 2.94 -29.30 10.94
C ASP A 4 4.32 -28.82 10.47
N ASP A 5 4.34 -27.63 9.85
CA ASP A 5 5.55 -26.87 9.52
C ASP A 5 5.35 -25.43 10.03
N THR A 6 5.68 -25.25 11.30
CA THR A 6 5.80 -23.96 11.97
C THR A 6 7.25 -23.72 12.38
N SER A 7 7.62 -22.43 12.37
CA SER A 7 8.90 -21.85 12.79
C SER A 7 9.98 -21.68 11.70
N LEU A 8 10.04 -20.47 11.13
CA LEU A 8 11.28 -19.83 10.64
C LEU A 8 11.02 -18.32 10.51
N SER A 9 10.59 -17.70 11.61
CA SER A 9 10.72 -16.25 11.81
C SER A 9 11.83 -16.05 12.83
N GLU A 10 12.94 -15.44 12.41
CA GLU A 10 13.75 -14.45 13.14
C GLU A 10 15.17 -14.36 12.55
N PHE A 11 15.76 -13.16 12.71
CA PHE A 11 17.17 -12.80 12.52
C PHE A 11 17.63 -12.34 11.14
N MET A 12 17.26 -11.10 10.81
CA MET A 12 18.05 -10.22 9.94
C MET A 12 18.50 -9.01 10.73
N ASP A 13 19.75 -9.04 11.20
CA ASP A 13 20.57 -7.83 11.32
C ASP A 13 22.04 -8.23 11.52
N LEU A 14 22.86 -7.91 10.52
CA LEU A 14 24.30 -7.66 10.63
C LEU A 14 24.83 -7.25 9.26
N ASP A 15 24.84 -5.94 9.02
CA ASP A 15 25.71 -5.32 8.04
C ASP A 15 27.17 -5.62 8.41
N LEU A 16 27.91 -6.25 7.49
CA LEU A 16 29.37 -6.25 7.52
C LEU A 16 29.88 -5.81 6.14
N ASP A 17 30.32 -4.57 6.10
CA ASP A 17 31.26 -4.05 5.12
C ASP A 17 32.46 -5.01 5.00
N SER A 18 32.68 -5.57 3.80
CA SER A 18 34.01 -6.04 3.42
C SER A 18 34.32 -5.63 1.99
N ARG A 19 35.25 -4.68 1.89
CA ARG A 19 35.95 -4.33 0.67
C ARG A 19 36.83 -5.51 0.25
N THR A 20 36.85 -5.76 -1.06
CA THR A 20 37.73 -6.65 -1.84
C THR A 20 37.54 -8.17 -1.70
N CYS A 21 36.97 -8.83 -2.72
CA CYS A 21 37.73 -9.65 -3.69
C CYS A 21 36.80 -10.28 -4.77
N ASN A 22 37.12 -10.05 -6.05
CA ASN A 22 36.81 -10.81 -7.28
C ASN A 22 35.37 -11.24 -7.69
N GLY A 23 34.32 -11.15 -6.87
CA GLY A 23 32.95 -11.54 -7.27
C GLY A 23 32.18 -10.52 -8.15
N VAL A 24 32.67 -9.27 -8.23
CA VAL A 24 31.95 -8.10 -8.79
C VAL A 24 31.79 -8.14 -10.33
N LYS A 25 32.41 -9.11 -11.03
CA LYS A 25 32.41 -9.12 -12.51
C LYS A 25 31.15 -9.74 -13.13
N GLN A 26 30.42 -10.61 -12.43
CA GLN A 26 29.23 -11.28 -13.00
C GLN A 26 27.91 -10.54 -12.73
N GLU A 27 27.73 -9.95 -11.54
CA GLU A 27 26.51 -9.19 -11.19
C GLU A 27 26.31 -7.91 -12.04
N ARG A 28 27.38 -7.32 -12.56
CA ARG A 28 27.32 -6.09 -13.38
C ARG A 28 26.74 -6.31 -14.78
N GLN A 29 26.64 -7.54 -15.25
CA GLN A 29 26.09 -7.88 -16.57
C GLN A 29 24.59 -8.21 -16.54
N LEU A 30 23.97 -8.25 -15.36
CA LEU A 30 22.55 -8.60 -15.18
C LEU A 30 21.63 -7.36 -15.17
N SER A 31 20.45 -7.49 -15.78
CA SER A 31 19.40 -6.47 -15.71
C SER A 31 18.98 -6.20 -14.25
N ALA A 32 18.34 -5.06 -14.00
CA ALA A 32 17.90 -4.70 -12.64
C ALA A 32 16.93 -5.73 -12.02
N SER A 33 16.15 -6.44 -12.86
CA SER A 33 15.27 -7.52 -12.40
C SER A 33 16.05 -8.78 -12.03
N GLN A 34 17.02 -9.16 -12.86
CA GLN A 34 17.87 -10.33 -12.64
C GLN A 34 18.77 -10.17 -11.41
N ARG A 35 19.31 -8.96 -11.15
CA ARG A 35 20.07 -8.67 -9.92
C ARG A 35 19.24 -8.85 -8.65
N ARG A 36 17.95 -8.50 -8.68
CA ARG A 36 17.03 -8.73 -7.55
C ARG A 36 16.79 -10.22 -7.32
N CYS A 37 16.58 -10.99 -8.39
CA CYS A 37 16.37 -12.43 -8.31
C CYS A 37 17.61 -13.17 -7.79
N TYR A 38 18.80 -12.81 -8.30
CA TYR A 38 20.06 -13.38 -7.82
C TYR A 38 20.34 -13.04 -6.35
N SER A 39 20.12 -11.78 -5.95
CA SER A 39 20.26 -11.35 -4.54
C SER A 39 19.32 -12.13 -3.60
N LEU A 40 18.09 -12.41 -4.03
CA LEU A 40 17.16 -13.27 -3.29
C LEU A 40 17.68 -14.71 -3.18
N CYS A 41 18.17 -15.30 -4.28
CA CYS A 41 18.75 -16.64 -4.28
C CYS A 41 19.96 -16.75 -3.35
N ARG A 42 20.81 -15.71 -3.32
CA ARG A 42 21.97 -15.64 -2.42
C ARG A 42 21.58 -15.59 -0.95
N ARG A 43 20.58 -14.76 -0.59
CA ARG A 43 20.07 -14.69 0.79
C ARG A 43 19.47 -16.03 1.25
N LYS A 44 18.68 -16.69 0.41
CA LYS A 44 18.10 -18.01 0.70
C LYS A 44 19.19 -19.08 0.85
N SER A 45 20.16 -19.09 -0.04
CA SER A 45 21.28 -20.05 0.00
C SER A 45 22.13 -19.87 1.26
N PHE A 46 22.40 -18.63 1.65
CA PHE A 46 23.11 -18.31 2.89
C PHE A 46 22.37 -18.82 4.13
N ALA A 47 21.06 -18.51 4.24
CA ALA A 47 20.24 -18.95 5.37
C ALA A 47 20.14 -20.48 5.44
N ALA A 48 19.91 -21.15 4.31
CA ALA A 48 19.87 -22.61 4.24
C ALA A 48 21.21 -23.25 4.62
N PHE A 49 22.33 -22.65 4.21
CA PHE A 49 23.65 -23.12 4.57
C PHE A 49 23.90 -22.99 6.08
N VAL A 50 23.59 -21.86 6.70
CA VAL A 50 23.69 -21.67 8.16
C VAL A 50 22.79 -22.68 8.88
N ALA A 51 21.54 -22.86 8.43
CA ALA A 51 20.62 -23.83 9.01
C ALA A 51 21.17 -25.28 8.93
N SER A 52 21.83 -25.64 7.83
CA SER A 52 22.46 -26.96 7.66
C SER A 52 23.59 -27.26 8.65
N LYS A 53 24.14 -26.22 9.31
CA LYS A 53 25.21 -26.36 10.31
C LYS A 53 24.68 -26.46 11.75
N ARG A 54 23.37 -26.43 11.96
CA ARG A 54 22.77 -26.55 13.30
C ARG A 54 22.98 -27.96 13.86
N ASP A 55 23.48 -28.09 15.08
CA ASP A 55 23.65 -29.40 15.73
C ASP A 55 22.28 -29.99 16.09
N SER A 56 22.01 -31.20 15.62
CA SER A 56 20.74 -31.92 15.79
C SER A 56 20.58 -32.57 17.16
N ARG A 57 21.61 -32.52 18.02
CA ARG A 57 21.69 -33.29 19.28
C ARG A 57 21.28 -32.53 20.54
N GLN A 58 20.73 -31.31 20.42
CA GLN A 58 20.24 -30.54 21.57
C GLN A 58 18.73 -30.25 21.43
N GLU A 59 17.92 -30.93 22.24
CA GLU A 59 16.53 -30.56 22.49
C GLU A 59 16.46 -29.38 23.48
N GLU A 60 15.65 -28.40 23.12
CA GLU A 60 15.08 -27.31 23.93
C GLU A 60 16.03 -26.49 24.82
N GLY A 61 16.50 -25.35 24.26
CA GLY A 61 16.84 -24.18 25.07
C GLY A 61 17.95 -23.28 24.55
N ASN A 62 18.86 -23.78 23.69
CA ASN A 62 19.90 -22.94 23.06
C ASN A 62 20.41 -23.56 21.76
N PRO A 63 20.09 -23.01 20.57
CA PRO A 63 20.62 -23.52 19.31
C PRO A 63 22.15 -23.34 19.26
N SER A 64 22.87 -24.37 18.83
CA SER A 64 24.29 -24.28 18.52
C SER A 64 24.57 -24.75 17.09
N TRP A 65 25.57 -24.15 16.46
CA TRP A 65 26.01 -24.48 15.10
C TRP A 65 27.43 -25.03 15.14
N CYS A 66 27.71 -26.04 14.32
CA CYS A 66 29.03 -26.61 14.16
C CYS A 66 29.49 -26.46 12.70
N CYS A 67 30.51 -25.64 12.46
CA CYS A 67 31.06 -25.39 11.13
C CYS A 67 32.58 -25.33 11.19
N CYS A 68 33.28 -25.96 10.23
CA CYS A 68 34.76 -26.02 10.20
C CYS A 68 35.42 -26.51 11.50
N GLY A 69 34.75 -27.39 12.26
CA GLY A 69 35.23 -27.88 13.56
C GLY A 69 35.12 -26.87 14.71
N GLN A 70 34.47 -25.73 14.49
CA GLN A 70 34.17 -24.71 15.50
C GLN A 70 32.70 -24.79 15.90
N ILE A 71 32.42 -24.56 17.19
CA ILE A 71 31.07 -24.51 17.75
C ILE A 71 30.69 -23.05 18.01
N PHE A 72 29.57 -22.62 17.46
CA PHE A 72 29.00 -21.28 17.62
C PHE A 72 27.71 -21.39 18.43
N LYS A 73 27.59 -20.58 19.48
CA LYS A 73 26.39 -20.51 20.32
C LYS A 73 25.51 -19.31 19.98
N GLU A 74 26.10 -18.29 19.37
CA GLU A 74 25.41 -17.08 18.92
C GLU A 74 25.20 -17.13 17.41
N HIS A 75 24.00 -16.76 16.97
CA HIS A 75 23.64 -16.72 15.56
C HIS A 75 24.51 -15.72 14.76
N SER A 76 24.88 -14.60 15.39
CA SER A 76 25.73 -13.57 14.78
C SER A 76 27.14 -14.06 14.45
N ASP A 77 27.69 -15.00 15.23
CA ASP A 77 29.05 -15.48 15.06
C ASP A 77 29.16 -16.52 13.93
N ILE A 78 28.17 -17.42 13.83
CA ILE A 78 28.09 -18.35 12.69
C ILE A 78 27.86 -17.60 11.38
N HIS A 79 27.04 -16.53 11.38
CA HIS A 79 26.85 -15.68 10.20
C HIS A 79 28.16 -15.04 9.74
N LYS A 80 28.94 -14.45 10.66
CA LYS A 80 30.25 -13.86 10.32
C LYS A 80 31.24 -14.91 9.81
N HIS A 81 31.22 -16.12 10.39
CA HIS A 81 32.06 -17.23 9.94
C HIS A 81 31.67 -17.67 8.52
N VAL A 82 30.39 -17.96 8.26
CA VAL A 82 29.91 -18.39 6.93
C VAL A 82 30.18 -17.33 5.88
N ALA A 83 29.95 -16.05 6.19
CA ALA A 83 30.22 -14.94 5.26
C ALA A 83 31.72 -14.77 4.91
N ARG A 84 32.64 -15.17 5.80
CA ARG A 84 34.09 -15.04 5.56
C ARG A 84 34.72 -16.30 4.98
N THR A 85 34.29 -17.47 5.45
CA THR A 85 34.93 -18.75 5.15
C THR A 85 34.24 -19.51 4.03
N HIS A 86 32.92 -19.34 3.88
CA HIS A 86 32.10 -20.10 2.92
C HIS A 86 31.50 -19.24 1.80
N ASP A 87 31.90 -17.96 1.64
CA ASP A 87 31.38 -17.10 0.57
C ASP A 87 31.47 -17.74 -0.84
N PRO A 88 32.56 -18.43 -1.23
CA PRO A 88 32.61 -19.13 -2.53
C PRO A 88 31.55 -20.23 -2.67
N GLU A 89 31.27 -20.98 -1.60
CA GLU A 89 30.26 -22.05 -1.59
C GLU A 89 28.85 -21.46 -1.63
N ILE A 90 28.61 -20.36 -0.90
CA ILE A 90 27.35 -19.62 -0.95
C ILE A 90 27.11 -19.03 -2.34
N GLN A 91 28.16 -18.48 -2.99
CA GLN A 91 28.05 -17.97 -4.36
C GLN A 91 27.68 -19.07 -5.35
N GLN A 92 28.26 -20.26 -5.21
CA GLN A 92 27.92 -21.41 -6.05
C GLN A 92 26.48 -21.86 -5.82
N LEU A 93 26.05 -22.03 -4.56
CA LEU A 93 24.67 -22.38 -4.22
C LEU A 93 23.66 -21.33 -4.72
N ALA A 94 24.01 -20.05 -4.60
CA ALA A 94 23.20 -18.94 -5.09
C ALA A 94 23.08 -18.98 -6.62
N GLN A 95 24.17 -19.30 -7.32
CA GLN A 95 24.18 -19.45 -8.77
C GLN A 95 23.34 -20.65 -9.22
N ASP A 96 23.47 -21.80 -8.54
CA ASP A 96 22.70 -23.00 -8.88
C ASP A 96 21.20 -22.81 -8.61
N ALA A 97 20.85 -22.17 -7.48
CA ALA A 97 19.47 -21.79 -7.17
C ALA A 97 18.91 -20.77 -8.18
N TYR A 98 19.72 -19.81 -8.62
CA TYR A 98 19.33 -18.85 -9.64
C TYR A 98 19.16 -19.49 -11.01
N GLN A 99 20.02 -20.44 -11.40
CA GLN A 99 19.90 -21.20 -12.64
C GLN A 99 18.68 -22.12 -12.62
N CYS A 100 18.37 -22.74 -11.48
CA CYS A 100 17.14 -23.53 -11.31
C CYS A 100 15.89 -22.64 -11.44
N LEU A 101 15.92 -21.45 -10.82
CA LEU A 101 14.86 -20.46 -10.95
C LEU A 101 14.70 -19.99 -12.41
N LEU A 102 15.79 -19.76 -13.13
CA LEU A 102 15.74 -19.41 -14.56
C LEU A 102 15.19 -20.56 -15.41
N LYS A 103 15.60 -21.81 -15.16
CA LYS A 103 15.04 -22.98 -15.84
C LYS A 103 13.55 -23.15 -15.57
N GLN A 104 13.09 -22.91 -14.34
CA GLN A 104 11.66 -22.92 -14.02
C GLN A 104 10.88 -21.80 -14.73
N LEU A 105 11.55 -20.66 -15.00
CA LEU A 105 10.97 -19.56 -15.77
C LEU A 105 11.06 -19.78 -17.30
N GLU A 106 11.99 -20.60 -17.77
CA GLU A 106 12.16 -21.01 -19.18
C GLU A 106 11.35 -22.26 -19.55
N GLU A 107 11.03 -23.11 -18.57
CA GLU A 107 10.14 -24.29 -18.70
C GLU A 107 8.65 -23.91 -18.61
N GLU A 108 8.33 -22.65 -18.30
CA GLU A 108 7.03 -22.05 -18.68
C GLU A 108 7.02 -21.90 -20.21
N PRO A 109 6.17 -22.62 -20.96
CA PRO A 109 6.22 -22.57 -22.42
C PRO A 109 5.79 -21.18 -22.90
N GLU A 110 6.75 -20.41 -23.42
CA GLU A 110 6.49 -19.20 -24.18
C GLU A 110 5.65 -19.53 -25.44
N THR A 111 4.56 -18.79 -25.59
CA THR A 111 3.69 -18.67 -26.78
C THR A 111 2.87 -19.88 -27.20
N GLN A 112 1.66 -19.97 -26.63
CA GLN A 112 0.47 -20.02 -27.48
C GLN A 112 -0.24 -18.66 -27.41
N GLN A 113 -0.55 -18.11 -28.60
CA GLN A 113 -1.67 -17.17 -28.79
C GLN A 113 -2.90 -17.68 -28.00
N PRO A 114 -3.85 -16.82 -27.57
CA PRO A 114 -4.87 -17.19 -26.59
C PRO A 114 -5.73 -18.33 -27.12
N ASN A 115 -5.33 -19.56 -26.79
CA ASN A 115 -6.18 -20.72 -26.82
C ASN A 115 -6.78 -20.77 -25.44
N GLU A 116 -8.10 -20.63 -25.44
CA GLU A 116 -9.01 -20.87 -24.34
C GLU A 116 -8.55 -22.11 -23.55
N CYS A 117 -7.82 -21.88 -22.46
CA CYS A 117 -7.77 -22.87 -21.41
C CYS A 117 -9.13 -22.75 -20.73
N GLU A 118 -10.02 -23.68 -21.07
CA GLU A 118 -11.28 -23.93 -20.37
C GLU A 118 -10.95 -24.22 -18.89
N THR A 119 -10.71 -23.17 -18.10
CA THR A 119 -11.28 -23.15 -16.76
C THR A 119 -12.76 -23.34 -16.97
N GLU A 120 -13.30 -24.48 -16.54
CA GLU A 120 -14.74 -24.68 -16.38
C GLU A 120 -15.37 -23.35 -15.98
N PRO A 121 -16.33 -22.81 -16.76
CA PRO A 121 -16.86 -21.47 -16.53
C PRO A 121 -17.41 -21.44 -15.12
N VAL A 122 -16.70 -20.75 -14.23
CA VAL A 122 -17.15 -20.63 -12.85
C VAL A 122 -18.45 -19.86 -12.91
N ASP A 123 -19.53 -20.55 -12.52
CA ASP A 123 -20.88 -20.01 -12.62
C ASP A 123 -21.07 -18.88 -11.61
N ILE A 124 -20.70 -17.67 -12.03
CA ILE A 124 -20.93 -16.44 -11.26
C ILE A 124 -22.40 -16.00 -11.33
N SER A 125 -23.24 -16.62 -12.16
CA SER A 125 -24.64 -16.18 -12.36
C SER A 125 -25.45 -16.29 -11.07
N ALA A 126 -25.12 -17.26 -10.22
CA ALA A 126 -25.70 -17.43 -8.88
C ALA A 126 -25.48 -16.21 -7.95
N TRP A 127 -24.48 -15.37 -8.23
CA TRP A 127 -24.15 -14.18 -7.43
C TRP A 127 -24.49 -12.87 -8.15
N ILE A 128 -25.05 -12.93 -9.35
CA ILE A 128 -25.54 -11.75 -10.06
C ILE A 128 -27.01 -11.54 -9.67
N PRO A 129 -27.37 -10.39 -9.08
CA PRO A 129 -28.73 -10.14 -8.64
C PRO A 129 -29.70 -10.06 -9.83
N ASP A 130 -30.94 -10.47 -9.62
CA ASP A 130 -32.03 -10.23 -10.57
C ASP A 130 -32.43 -8.75 -10.52
N THR A 131 -32.21 -8.05 -11.63
CA THR A 131 -32.56 -6.63 -11.80
C THR A 131 -33.74 -6.43 -12.73
N SER A 132 -34.47 -7.50 -13.10
CA SER A 132 -35.59 -7.45 -14.06
C SER A 132 -36.71 -6.47 -13.67
N ARG A 133 -36.86 -6.19 -12.38
CA ARG A 133 -37.84 -5.25 -11.84
C ARG A 133 -37.35 -3.81 -11.72
N ILE A 134 -36.08 -3.55 -12.02
CA ILE A 134 -35.44 -2.24 -11.91
C ILE A 134 -35.27 -1.70 -13.33
N SER A 135 -35.77 -0.50 -13.60
CA SER A 135 -35.59 0.10 -14.93
C SER A 135 -34.14 0.53 -15.14
N GLU A 136 -33.68 0.49 -16.40
CA GLU A 136 -32.35 0.97 -16.76
C GLU A 136 -32.15 2.45 -16.37
N GLU A 137 -33.21 3.26 -16.45
CA GLU A 137 -33.20 4.65 -15.99
C GLU A 137 -32.93 4.77 -14.48
N GLN A 138 -33.45 3.89 -13.64
CA GLN A 138 -33.16 3.89 -12.20
C GLN A 138 -31.70 3.50 -11.89
N LEU A 139 -31.10 2.66 -12.72
CA LEU A 139 -29.69 2.26 -12.56
C LEU A 139 -28.71 3.36 -13.01
N GLN A 140 -29.09 4.18 -14.00
CA GLN A 140 -28.18 5.16 -14.60
C GLN A 140 -28.45 6.61 -14.17
N LYS A 141 -29.69 6.99 -13.88
CA LYS A 141 -30.08 8.39 -13.62
C LYS A 141 -30.53 8.61 -12.17
N GLY A 142 -30.45 9.87 -11.75
CA GLY A 142 -30.84 10.33 -10.42
C GLY A 142 -29.64 10.68 -9.54
N PRO A 143 -29.87 11.02 -8.26
CA PRO A 143 -28.78 11.23 -7.31
C PRO A 143 -27.95 9.95 -7.17
N GLY A 144 -26.63 10.12 -7.21
CA GLY A 144 -25.69 9.03 -7.06
C GLY A 144 -24.95 9.08 -5.73
N LYS A 145 -24.18 8.02 -5.49
CA LYS A 145 -23.23 7.94 -4.39
C LYS A 145 -21.96 7.25 -4.85
N VAL A 146 -20.86 7.55 -4.16
CA VAL A 146 -19.61 6.79 -4.25
C VAL A 146 -19.48 5.92 -3.00
N LEU A 147 -19.30 4.63 -3.23
CA LEU A 147 -19.01 3.62 -2.20
C LEU A 147 -17.50 3.48 -2.04
N LEU A 148 -17.04 3.38 -0.80
CA LEU A 148 -15.68 3.01 -0.42
C LEU A 148 -15.74 1.86 0.58
N TYR A 149 -15.11 0.73 0.26
CA TYR A 149 -15.14 -0.46 1.10
C TYR A 149 -13.88 -1.32 0.91
N TYR A 150 -13.61 -2.18 1.89
CA TYR A 150 -12.64 -3.25 1.76
C TYR A 150 -13.02 -4.38 2.71
N GLN A 151 -12.51 -5.58 2.43
CA GLN A 151 -12.57 -6.71 3.34
C GLN A 151 -11.28 -7.52 3.17
N TYR A 152 -10.54 -7.69 4.25
CA TYR A 152 -9.48 -8.71 4.29
C TYR A 152 -10.10 -10.07 4.58
N CYS A 153 -9.88 -11.02 3.68
CA CYS A 153 -10.28 -12.42 3.83
C CYS A 153 -9.44 -13.28 2.89
N GLN A 154 -9.18 -14.53 3.27
CA GLN A 154 -8.44 -15.43 2.39
C GLN A 154 -9.33 -15.84 1.22
N LEU A 155 -8.95 -15.44 0.01
CA LEU A 155 -9.57 -15.87 -1.23
C LEU A 155 -8.72 -16.99 -1.85
N LYS A 156 -9.36 -18.13 -2.13
CA LYS A 156 -8.70 -19.25 -2.83
C LYS A 156 -8.39 -18.90 -4.27
N ASP A 157 -9.37 -18.29 -4.95
CA ASP A 157 -9.26 -17.86 -6.33
C ASP A 157 -9.74 -16.40 -6.49
N PRO A 158 -8.83 -15.43 -6.55
CA PRO A 158 -9.19 -14.03 -6.78
C PRO A 158 -9.72 -13.75 -8.19
N HIS A 159 -9.47 -14.62 -9.18
CA HIS A 159 -9.95 -14.41 -10.56
C HIS A 159 -11.46 -14.59 -10.66
N VAL A 160 -12.03 -15.56 -9.93
CA VAL A 160 -13.48 -15.77 -9.85
C VAL A 160 -14.19 -14.53 -9.29
N ILE A 161 -13.65 -13.97 -8.20
CA ILE A 161 -14.20 -12.76 -7.59
C ILE A 161 -14.02 -11.54 -8.50
N CYS A 162 -12.89 -11.45 -9.20
CA CYS A 162 -12.67 -10.40 -10.21
C CYS A 162 -13.70 -10.49 -11.36
N ALA A 163 -13.99 -11.68 -11.87
CA ALA A 163 -15.00 -11.90 -12.90
C ALA A 163 -16.41 -11.51 -12.43
N TRP A 164 -16.80 -11.95 -11.23
CA TRP A 164 -18.07 -11.55 -10.61
C TRP A 164 -18.18 -10.04 -10.43
N GLN A 165 -17.15 -9.40 -9.89
CA GLN A 165 -17.12 -7.95 -9.67
C GLN A 165 -17.22 -7.15 -10.97
N LYS A 166 -16.55 -7.61 -12.03
CA LYS A 166 -16.63 -6.98 -13.35
C LYS A 166 -18.05 -7.06 -13.90
N ALA A 167 -18.63 -8.26 -13.93
CA ALA A 167 -19.99 -8.48 -14.43
C ALA A 167 -21.05 -7.72 -13.61
N LEU A 168 -20.91 -7.71 -12.28
CA LEU A 168 -21.81 -7.00 -11.38
C LEU A 168 -21.76 -5.48 -11.61
N CYS A 169 -20.56 -4.89 -11.66
CA CYS A 169 -20.40 -3.46 -11.91
C CYS A 169 -20.91 -3.05 -13.30
N GLU A 170 -20.62 -3.83 -14.33
CA GLU A 170 -21.10 -3.57 -15.70
C GLU A 170 -22.64 -3.63 -15.77
N LYS A 171 -23.26 -4.65 -15.17
CA LYS A 171 -24.73 -4.79 -15.11
C LYS A 171 -25.41 -3.61 -14.39
N LEU A 172 -24.75 -3.06 -13.38
CA LEU A 172 -25.27 -1.95 -12.57
C LEU A 172 -24.81 -0.57 -13.07
N HIS A 173 -24.12 -0.50 -14.21
CA HIS A 173 -23.56 0.74 -14.78
C HIS A 173 -22.67 1.52 -13.81
N LEU A 174 -21.93 0.80 -12.96
CA LEU A 174 -20.99 1.39 -12.03
C LEU A 174 -19.66 1.67 -12.72
N THR A 175 -19.02 2.79 -12.34
CA THR A 175 -17.63 3.08 -12.67
C THR A 175 -16.79 3.09 -11.39
N GLY A 176 -15.47 3.07 -11.52
CA GLY A 176 -14.58 3.07 -10.37
C GLY A 176 -13.51 2.00 -10.44
N LYS A 177 -13.00 1.59 -9.27
CA LYS A 177 -11.86 0.68 -9.16
C LYS A 177 -12.15 -0.40 -8.13
N VAL A 178 -11.92 -1.66 -8.51
CA VAL A 178 -11.98 -2.81 -7.61
C VAL A 178 -10.69 -3.60 -7.75
N ARG A 179 -10.02 -3.82 -6.62
CA ARG A 179 -8.80 -4.61 -6.51
C ARG A 179 -9.13 -5.88 -5.74
N VAL A 180 -8.83 -7.02 -6.34
CA VAL A 180 -8.97 -8.33 -5.71
C VAL A 180 -7.58 -8.93 -5.55
N ALA A 181 -7.30 -9.55 -4.41
CA ALA A 181 -6.07 -10.30 -4.17
C ALA A 181 -6.40 -11.54 -3.33
N THR A 182 -5.42 -12.43 -3.15
CA THR A 182 -5.57 -13.59 -2.24
C THR A 182 -5.90 -13.18 -0.81
N GLU A 183 -5.51 -11.97 -0.40
CA GLU A 183 -5.80 -11.39 0.93
C GLU A 183 -7.15 -10.65 1.03
N GLY A 184 -7.94 -10.54 -0.05
CA GLY A 184 -9.30 -10.00 0.01
C GLY A 184 -9.71 -9.10 -1.15
N ILE A 185 -10.55 -8.10 -0.85
CA ILE A 185 -11.08 -7.13 -1.83
C ILE A 185 -11.03 -5.69 -1.31
N ASN A 186 -10.80 -4.74 -2.21
CA ASN A 186 -10.85 -3.29 -1.96
C ASN A 186 -11.53 -2.60 -3.14
N GLY A 187 -12.56 -1.79 -2.87
CA GLY A 187 -13.34 -1.15 -3.91
C GLY A 187 -13.65 0.31 -3.64
N THR A 188 -13.66 1.09 -4.71
CA THR A 188 -14.28 2.41 -4.75
C THR A 188 -15.09 2.53 -6.03
N VAL A 189 -16.42 2.51 -5.93
CA VAL A 189 -17.33 2.48 -7.08
C VAL A 189 -18.39 3.56 -6.96
N GLY A 190 -18.78 4.16 -8.08
CA GLY A 190 -19.78 5.21 -8.16
C GLY A 190 -20.91 4.84 -9.11
N GLY A 191 -22.13 5.24 -8.77
CA GLY A 191 -23.32 5.04 -9.59
C GLY A 191 -24.56 5.65 -8.96
N SER A 192 -25.73 5.36 -9.52
CA SER A 192 -27.01 5.83 -8.95
C SER A 192 -27.23 5.25 -7.55
N ASN A 193 -28.13 5.88 -6.78
CA ASN A 193 -28.50 5.36 -5.46
C ASN A 193 -29.03 3.92 -5.54
N MET A 194 -29.87 3.61 -6.55
CA MET A 194 -30.40 2.26 -6.74
C MET A 194 -29.29 1.27 -7.08
N ALA A 195 -28.43 1.59 -8.04
CA ALA A 195 -27.34 0.72 -8.47
C ALA A 195 -26.39 0.37 -7.31
N THR A 196 -26.05 1.37 -6.50
CA THR A 196 -25.17 1.19 -5.34
C THR A 196 -25.83 0.43 -4.18
N ASP A 197 -27.14 0.59 -3.97
CA ASP A 197 -27.86 -0.22 -2.97
C ASP A 197 -27.91 -1.69 -3.38
N VAL A 198 -28.22 -1.98 -4.65
CA VAL A 198 -28.18 -3.36 -5.20
C VAL A 198 -26.77 -3.95 -5.11
N TYR A 199 -25.74 -3.14 -5.36
CA TYR A 199 -24.35 -3.56 -5.23
C TYR A 199 -23.99 -3.97 -3.80
N ILE A 200 -24.40 -3.17 -2.80
CA ILE A 200 -24.20 -3.48 -1.37
C ILE A 200 -24.89 -4.79 -1.02
N ASP A 201 -26.14 -4.98 -1.45
CA ASP A 201 -26.89 -6.20 -1.13
C ASP A 201 -26.28 -7.45 -1.80
N ALA A 202 -25.78 -7.32 -3.03
CA ALA A 202 -25.04 -8.40 -3.70
C ALA A 202 -23.74 -8.76 -2.96
N MET A 203 -22.98 -7.77 -2.50
CA MET A 203 -21.77 -8.00 -1.71
C MET A 203 -22.06 -8.69 -0.38
N ARG A 204 -23.12 -8.27 0.32
CA ARG A 204 -23.53 -8.83 1.62
C ARG A 204 -24.10 -10.25 1.49
N SER A 205 -24.72 -10.56 0.36
CA SER A 205 -25.30 -11.89 0.09
C SER A 205 -24.25 -12.92 -0.32
N HIS A 206 -23.05 -12.48 -0.69
CA HIS A 206 -22.01 -13.38 -1.17
C HIS A 206 -21.34 -14.14 -0.01
N PRO A 207 -21.25 -15.48 -0.06
CA PRO A 207 -20.89 -16.30 1.11
C PRO A 207 -19.45 -16.10 1.62
N LEU A 208 -18.54 -15.60 0.77
CA LEU A 208 -17.16 -15.33 1.19
C LEU A 208 -16.99 -14.02 1.98
N PHE A 209 -17.91 -13.07 1.85
CA PHE A 209 -17.76 -11.74 2.43
C PHE A 209 -18.67 -11.60 3.65
N LYS A 210 -18.06 -11.33 4.81
CA LYS A 210 -18.77 -11.04 6.06
C LYS A 210 -18.83 -9.53 6.23
N MET A 211 -19.59 -8.88 5.37
CA MET A 211 -19.70 -7.42 5.34
C MET A 211 -21.10 -6.99 5.77
N GLU A 212 -21.17 -5.91 6.52
CA GLU A 212 -22.42 -5.23 6.84
C GLU A 212 -22.57 -3.95 6.03
N LYS A 213 -23.76 -3.34 6.08
CA LYS A 213 -24.04 -2.11 5.31
C LYS A 213 -23.08 -0.98 5.71
N GLU A 214 -22.68 -0.93 6.98
CA GLU A 214 -21.83 0.09 7.56
C GLU A 214 -20.38 0.03 7.07
N ASP A 215 -19.95 -1.11 6.52
CA ASP A 215 -18.61 -1.28 5.93
C ASP A 215 -18.46 -0.49 4.63
N PHE A 216 -19.58 -0.24 3.95
CA PHE A 216 -19.68 0.58 2.74
C PHE A 216 -19.83 2.05 3.12
N LYS A 217 -18.71 2.76 3.12
CA LYS A 217 -18.67 4.20 3.37
C LYS A 217 -19.22 4.93 2.14
N THR A 218 -20.11 5.90 2.35
CA THR A 218 -20.82 6.60 1.27
C THR A 218 -20.51 8.08 1.25
N SER A 219 -20.37 8.64 0.05
CA SER A 219 -20.24 10.09 -0.18
C SER A 219 -21.01 10.52 -1.42
N ASP A 220 -21.40 11.79 -1.49
CA ASP A 220 -22.11 12.37 -2.65
C ASP A 220 -21.25 12.30 -3.92
N GLY A 221 -21.84 11.87 -5.04
CA GLY A 221 -21.16 11.75 -6.33
C GLY A 221 -21.90 10.76 -7.22
N GLY A 222 -21.18 9.95 -7.99
CA GLY A 222 -21.79 9.01 -8.91
C GLY A 222 -20.78 8.41 -9.88
N ALA A 223 -21.28 7.83 -10.97
CA ALA A 223 -20.44 7.21 -11.99
C ALA A 223 -19.51 8.23 -12.69
N GLU A 224 -19.93 9.49 -12.76
CA GLU A 224 -19.16 10.61 -13.32
C GLU A 224 -17.90 10.96 -12.53
N CYS A 225 -17.78 10.48 -11.28
CA CYS A 225 -16.57 10.69 -10.48
C CYS A 225 -15.37 9.87 -10.97
N PHE A 226 -15.59 8.90 -11.86
CA PHE A 226 -14.55 8.03 -12.40
C PHE A 226 -14.60 8.00 -13.92
N LYS A 227 -13.42 8.02 -14.55
CA LYS A 227 -13.30 7.93 -16.01
C LYS A 227 -13.79 6.60 -16.59
N ASP A 228 -13.54 5.52 -15.85
CA ASP A 228 -13.70 4.16 -16.30
C ASP A 228 -13.96 3.21 -15.12
N LEU A 229 -14.44 2.00 -15.44
CA LEU A 229 -14.44 0.87 -14.53
C LEU A 229 -13.14 0.08 -14.70
N ARG A 230 -12.45 -0.17 -13.59
CA ARG A 230 -11.23 -1.00 -13.53
C ARG A 230 -11.36 -2.03 -12.42
N VAL A 231 -11.60 -3.27 -12.82
CA VAL A 231 -11.61 -4.43 -11.93
C VAL A 231 -10.41 -5.30 -12.28
N GLY A 232 -9.59 -5.67 -11.31
CA GLY A 232 -8.40 -6.48 -11.57
C GLY A 232 -7.89 -7.27 -10.37
N VAL A 233 -7.21 -8.36 -10.69
CA VAL A 233 -6.45 -9.16 -9.72
C VAL A 233 -5.06 -8.54 -9.52
N TYR A 234 -4.66 -8.41 -8.26
CA TYR A 234 -3.38 -7.85 -7.86
C TYR A 234 -2.75 -8.71 -6.77
N LYS A 235 -1.46 -8.48 -6.49
CA LYS A 235 -0.78 -9.11 -5.34
C LYS A 235 -1.31 -8.61 -4.00
N GLU A 236 -1.62 -7.32 -3.92
CA GLU A 236 -2.08 -6.65 -2.70
C GLU A 236 -3.34 -5.82 -3.01
N ILE A 237 -4.34 -5.88 -2.12
CA ILE A 237 -5.54 -5.04 -2.23
C ILE A 237 -5.24 -3.57 -1.94
N VAL A 238 -4.17 -3.31 -1.18
CA VAL A 238 -3.54 -2.01 -1.02
C VAL A 238 -2.01 -2.18 -1.10
N PRO A 239 -1.32 -1.61 -2.11
CA PRO A 239 0.12 -1.85 -2.28
C PRO A 239 0.96 -1.24 -1.14
N MET A 240 1.40 -2.08 -0.20
CA MET A 240 2.44 -1.77 0.78
C MET A 240 3.82 -2.21 0.30
N GLY A 241 3.91 -2.97 -0.80
CA GLY A 241 5.18 -3.45 -1.35
C GLY A 241 5.76 -4.60 -0.54
N MET A 242 4.93 -5.27 0.25
CA MET A 242 5.28 -6.40 1.11
C MET A 242 4.33 -7.54 0.83
N ASP A 243 4.87 -8.72 0.53
CA ASP A 243 4.08 -9.88 0.18
C ASP A 243 3.10 -10.26 1.33
N PRO A 244 1.81 -10.54 1.03
CA PRO A 244 0.87 -11.00 2.04
C PRO A 244 1.27 -12.28 2.77
N ASP A 245 2.10 -13.13 2.15
CA ASP A 245 2.61 -14.35 2.77
C ASP A 245 3.76 -14.06 3.76
N VAL A 246 4.43 -12.91 3.61
CA VAL A 246 5.52 -12.49 4.51
C VAL A 246 4.99 -11.74 5.73
N LEU A 247 3.97 -10.91 5.55
CA LEU A 247 3.33 -10.19 6.64
C LEU A 247 1.82 -10.33 6.50
N SER A 248 1.19 -10.94 7.50
CA SER A 248 -0.27 -11.10 7.49
C SER A 248 -0.99 -9.88 8.06
N TYR A 249 -2.09 -9.48 7.42
CA TYR A 249 -3.02 -8.49 7.97
C TYR A 249 -3.59 -8.90 9.34
N ARG A 250 -3.53 -10.19 9.70
CA ARG A 250 -4.00 -10.71 10.99
C ARG A 250 -3.16 -10.24 12.18
N LEU A 251 -1.97 -9.70 11.91
CA LEU A 251 -1.11 -9.09 12.92
C LEU A 251 -1.44 -7.61 13.16
N ALA A 252 -2.55 -7.10 12.60
CA ALA A 252 -2.95 -5.71 12.78
C ALA A 252 -3.04 -5.29 14.26
N GLY A 253 -2.93 -3.99 14.50
CA GLY A 253 -3.10 -3.36 15.80
C GLY A 253 -4.54 -3.41 16.30
N VAL A 254 -4.74 -2.97 17.53
CA VAL A 254 -6.06 -2.97 18.17
C VAL A 254 -6.94 -1.90 17.51
N HIS A 255 -8.11 -2.32 17.01
CA HIS A 255 -9.10 -1.39 16.47
C HIS A 255 -9.76 -0.59 17.59
N LEU A 256 -9.73 0.73 17.48
CA LEU A 256 -10.50 1.65 18.30
C LEU A 256 -11.71 2.13 17.52
N GLU A 257 -12.88 2.09 18.16
CA GLU A 257 -14.07 2.76 17.63
C GLU A 257 -13.84 4.29 17.60
N PRO A 258 -14.55 5.04 16.75
CA PRO A 258 -14.37 6.50 16.62
C PRO A 258 -14.38 7.25 17.96
N GLU A 259 -15.25 6.87 18.90
CA GLU A 259 -15.35 7.48 20.23
C GLU A 259 -14.13 7.22 21.10
N GLU A 260 -13.58 6.01 21.05
CA GLU A 260 -12.37 5.64 21.80
C GLU A 260 -11.17 6.38 21.23
N PHE A 261 -11.04 6.37 19.90
CA PHE A 261 -9.99 7.11 19.20
C PHE A 261 -10.06 8.62 19.49
N HIS A 262 -11.27 9.22 19.50
CA HIS A 262 -11.45 10.62 19.83
C HIS A 262 -10.94 10.96 21.23
N LYS A 263 -11.23 10.12 22.24
CA LYS A 263 -10.74 10.31 23.61
C LYS A 263 -9.22 10.20 23.69
N GLU A 264 -8.62 9.28 22.94
CA GLU A 264 -7.16 9.11 22.89
C GLU A 264 -6.48 10.33 22.25
N VAL A 265 -7.06 10.87 21.18
CA VAL A 265 -6.58 12.12 20.56
C VAL A 265 -6.77 13.31 21.51
N GLU A 266 -7.92 13.42 22.19
CA GLU A 266 -8.15 14.46 23.19
C GLU A 266 -7.13 14.39 24.33
N ALA A 267 -6.84 13.18 24.83
CA ALA A 267 -5.85 12.95 25.87
C ALA A 267 -4.42 13.33 25.42
N LEU A 268 -4.09 13.09 24.15
CA LEU A 268 -2.83 13.54 23.55
C LEU A 268 -2.74 15.07 23.52
N LEU A 269 -3.79 15.75 23.04
CA LEU A 269 -3.79 17.21 22.89
C LEU A 269 -3.82 17.96 24.23
N THR A 270 -4.37 17.36 25.28
CA THR A 270 -4.47 17.96 26.62
C THR A 270 -3.23 17.75 27.50
N LYS A 271 -2.28 16.89 27.08
CA LYS A 271 -1.02 16.63 27.77
C LYS A 271 0.16 17.20 26.96
N PRO A 272 0.48 18.50 27.10
CA PRO A 272 1.52 19.15 26.30
C PRO A 272 2.96 18.86 26.74
N ASP A 273 3.22 17.77 27.47
CA ASP A 273 4.59 17.43 27.88
C ASP A 273 5.44 17.04 26.65
N GLU A 274 6.68 17.54 26.59
CA GLU A 274 7.64 17.30 25.50
C GLU A 274 7.96 15.80 25.30
N ASN A 275 7.62 14.96 26.28
CA ASN A 275 7.73 13.51 26.25
C ASN A 275 6.37 12.81 26.18
N SER A 276 5.45 13.25 25.31
CA SER A 276 4.24 12.47 25.05
C SER A 276 4.62 11.04 24.65
N ASP A 277 4.12 10.06 25.40
CA ASP A 277 4.29 8.63 25.10
C ASP A 277 3.38 8.17 23.96
N THR A 278 2.64 9.08 23.32
CA THR A 278 1.67 8.76 22.28
C THR A 278 1.98 9.46 20.96
N ILE A 279 2.03 8.68 19.88
CA ILE A 279 2.18 9.18 18.51
C ILE A 279 0.86 9.00 17.77
N LEU A 280 0.35 10.08 17.20
CA LEU A 280 -0.76 10.05 16.25
C LEU A 280 -0.20 9.98 14.82
N LEU A 281 -0.26 8.81 14.18
CA LEU A 281 0.42 8.53 12.92
C LEU A 281 -0.53 8.50 11.72
N ASP A 282 -0.30 9.39 10.76
CA ASP A 282 -0.97 9.39 9.45
C ASP A 282 -0.33 8.36 8.51
N CYS A 283 -1.07 7.33 8.11
CA CYS A 283 -0.57 6.32 7.18
C CYS A 283 -0.78 6.68 5.70
N ARG A 284 -1.17 7.94 5.42
CA ARG A 284 -1.49 8.38 4.07
C ARG A 284 -0.28 8.93 3.31
N ASN A 285 -0.44 9.13 2.02
CA ASN A 285 0.60 9.80 1.23
C ASN A 285 0.60 11.29 1.56
N PHE A 286 1.75 11.95 1.41
CA PHE A 286 1.94 13.36 1.77
C PHE A 286 0.89 14.31 1.17
N TYR A 287 0.41 14.06 -0.06
CA TYR A 287 -0.56 14.93 -0.73
C TYR A 287 -1.96 14.82 -0.11
N GLU A 288 -2.24 13.73 0.60
CA GLU A 288 -3.49 13.55 1.32
C GLU A 288 -3.46 14.35 2.63
N SER A 289 -2.38 14.19 3.39
CA SER A 289 -2.16 14.92 4.65
C SER A 289 -1.99 16.41 4.44
N LYS A 290 -1.44 16.82 3.29
CA LYS A 290 -1.22 18.24 2.97
C LYS A 290 -2.51 19.06 2.98
N ILE A 291 -3.66 18.50 2.57
CA ILE A 291 -4.94 19.22 2.50
C ILE A 291 -5.88 18.92 3.66
N GLY A 292 -5.56 17.93 4.50
CA GLY A 292 -6.30 17.67 5.73
C GLY A 292 -5.63 16.59 6.55
N GLN A 293 -5.59 16.77 7.87
CA GLN A 293 -4.96 15.85 8.82
C GLN A 293 -5.49 16.12 10.24
N PHE A 294 -5.20 15.22 11.18
CA PHE A 294 -5.43 15.50 12.60
C PHE A 294 -4.42 16.53 13.12
N THR A 295 -4.83 17.34 14.09
CA THR A 295 -3.90 18.24 14.79
C THR A 295 -2.83 17.43 15.55
N GLN A 296 -1.57 17.91 15.52
CA GLN A 296 -0.43 17.28 16.20
C GLN A 296 -0.16 15.80 15.78
N CYS A 297 -0.48 15.44 14.54
CA CYS A 297 -0.10 14.13 14.00
C CYS A 297 1.32 14.13 13.43
N LEU A 298 1.99 12.99 13.52
CA LEU A 298 3.13 12.62 12.67
C LEU A 298 2.59 12.22 11.29
N ALA A 299 2.90 13.00 10.27
CA ALA A 299 2.49 12.76 8.88
C ALA A 299 3.71 12.54 7.99
N PRO A 300 4.13 11.27 7.77
CA PRO A 300 5.31 10.96 6.97
C PRO A 300 5.20 11.53 5.57
N SER A 301 6.24 12.20 5.09
CA SER A 301 6.28 12.80 3.74
C SER A 301 6.45 11.78 2.60
N ILE A 302 5.87 10.58 2.74
CA ILE A 302 5.96 9.49 1.76
C ILE A 302 5.05 9.76 0.54
N ARG A 303 5.55 9.46 -0.66
CA ARG A 303 4.78 9.60 -1.92
C ARG A 303 3.83 8.43 -2.15
N LYS A 304 4.19 7.24 -1.69
CA LYS A 304 3.47 5.98 -1.89
C LYS A 304 3.43 5.22 -0.59
N PHE A 305 2.32 4.56 -0.30
CA PHE A 305 2.20 3.66 0.86
C PHE A 305 3.22 2.50 0.80
N SER A 306 3.67 2.12 -0.40
CA SER A 306 4.75 1.15 -0.57
C SER A 306 6.11 1.58 -0.01
N TYR A 307 6.24 2.82 0.45
CA TYR A 307 7.45 3.35 1.09
C TYR A 307 7.32 3.37 2.62
N PHE A 308 6.14 3.01 3.15
CA PHE A 308 5.88 3.01 4.59
C PHE A 308 6.76 2.01 5.36
N PRO A 309 7.03 0.78 4.86
CA PRO A 309 7.94 -0.13 5.55
C PRO A 309 9.34 0.43 5.73
N ASP A 310 9.95 0.94 4.65
CA ASP A 310 11.27 1.57 4.66
C ASP A 310 11.29 2.81 5.58
N TYR A 311 10.20 3.57 5.63
CA TYR A 311 10.06 4.72 6.54
C TYR A 311 10.08 4.29 8.00
N VAL A 312 9.29 3.28 8.38
CA VAL A 312 9.30 2.76 9.74
C VAL A 312 10.70 2.26 10.12
N ASP A 313 11.37 1.52 9.24
CA ASP A 313 12.72 0.98 9.50
C ASP A 313 13.76 2.08 9.73
N GLN A 314 13.70 3.17 8.97
CA GLN A 314 14.64 4.29 9.11
C GLN A 314 14.33 5.21 10.30
N ASN A 315 13.16 5.05 10.92
CA ASN A 315 12.68 5.89 12.01
C ASN A 315 12.23 5.06 13.23
N LEU A 316 12.76 3.84 13.41
CA LEU A 316 12.33 2.91 14.46
C LEU A 316 12.41 3.51 15.86
N ASP A 317 13.43 4.32 16.13
CA ASP A 317 13.62 4.96 17.42
C ASP A 317 12.51 5.97 17.77
N LEU A 318 11.84 6.57 16.78
CA LEU A 318 10.67 7.42 17.03
C LEU A 318 9.55 6.61 17.67
N PHE A 319 9.41 5.34 17.32
CA PHE A 319 8.32 4.47 17.75
C PHE A 319 8.64 3.67 19.01
N ARG A 320 9.87 3.74 19.52
CA ARG A 320 10.35 2.96 20.66
C ARG A 320 9.62 3.36 21.95
N ASP A 321 9.07 2.37 22.63
CA ASP A 321 8.30 2.49 23.88
C ASP A 321 7.07 3.42 23.78
N LYS A 322 6.66 3.78 22.55
CA LYS A 322 5.50 4.64 22.30
C LYS A 322 4.21 3.83 22.12
N LYS A 323 3.10 4.44 22.55
CA LYS A 323 1.75 4.11 22.11
C LYS A 323 1.51 4.78 20.75
N VAL A 324 1.07 4.04 19.74
CA VAL A 324 0.86 4.59 18.39
C VAL A 324 -0.60 4.49 18.00
N LEU A 325 -1.23 5.63 17.69
CA LEU A 325 -2.58 5.75 17.17
C LEU A 325 -2.52 5.96 15.66
N MET A 326 -2.85 4.95 14.87
CA MET A 326 -2.75 4.99 13.41
C MET A 326 -4.08 5.32 12.76
N TYR A 327 -4.05 6.11 11.69
CA TYR A 327 -5.23 6.37 10.88
C TYR A 327 -4.91 6.50 9.38
N CYS A 328 -5.94 6.30 8.56
CA CYS A 328 -5.92 6.64 7.13
C CYS A 328 -7.36 6.95 6.67
N THR A 329 -7.59 7.14 5.37
CA THR A 329 -8.90 7.53 4.82
C THR A 329 -10.04 6.60 5.25
N GLY A 330 -9.89 5.30 5.04
CA GLY A 330 -10.96 4.30 5.29
C GLY A 330 -10.57 3.12 6.17
N GLY A 331 -9.32 3.05 6.66
CA GLY A 331 -8.81 1.98 7.53
C GLY A 331 -7.87 0.98 6.84
N ILE A 332 -8.06 0.69 5.54
CA ILE A 332 -7.35 -0.41 4.84
C ILE A 332 -5.81 -0.39 4.94
N ARG A 333 -5.18 0.79 4.93
CA ARG A 333 -3.71 0.93 5.07
C ARG A 333 -3.25 0.64 6.49
N CYS A 334 -4.06 0.98 7.49
CA CYS A 334 -3.73 0.75 8.88
C CYS A 334 -3.66 -0.75 9.20
N GLU A 335 -4.47 -1.60 8.55
CA GLU A 335 -4.42 -3.05 8.77
C GLU A 335 -3.02 -3.62 8.51
N ARG A 336 -2.43 -3.30 7.36
CA ARG A 336 -1.06 -3.73 6.99
C ARG A 336 0.01 -2.92 7.71
N GLY A 337 -0.18 -1.60 7.83
CA GLY A 337 0.80 -0.70 8.44
C GLY A 337 1.00 -0.97 9.92
N SER A 338 -0.09 -1.21 10.66
CA SER A 338 -0.02 -1.56 12.09
C SER A 338 0.54 -2.95 12.30
N ALA A 339 0.21 -3.92 11.43
CA ALA A 339 0.85 -5.23 11.42
C ALA A 339 2.37 -5.12 11.24
N TYR A 340 2.82 -4.26 10.33
CA TYR A 340 4.25 -4.02 10.10
C TYR A 340 4.93 -3.38 11.31
N LEU A 341 4.29 -2.38 11.90
CA LEU A 341 4.86 -1.69 13.06
C LEU A 341 4.94 -2.62 14.28
N ARG A 342 3.91 -3.44 14.50
CA ARG A 342 3.91 -4.49 15.52
C ARG A 342 4.98 -5.55 15.28
N SER A 343 5.26 -5.93 14.01
CA SER A 343 6.30 -6.92 13.72
C SER A 343 7.71 -6.44 14.04
N LYS A 344 7.91 -5.14 14.32
CA LYS A 344 9.20 -4.57 14.74
C LYS A 344 9.45 -4.65 16.24
N ASP A 345 8.41 -4.91 17.03
CA ASP A 345 8.51 -5.11 18.49
C ASP A 345 9.24 -3.98 19.24
N VAL A 346 9.07 -2.73 18.78
CA VAL A 346 9.63 -1.54 19.44
C VAL A 346 8.55 -0.70 20.14
N CYS A 347 7.30 -0.81 19.73
CA CYS A 347 6.20 -0.02 20.30
C CYS A 347 5.65 -0.67 21.57
N LYS A 348 5.19 0.16 22.51
CA LYS A 348 4.44 -0.31 23.67
C LYS A 348 3.09 -0.88 23.27
N GLU A 349 2.34 -0.13 22.45
CA GLU A 349 1.03 -0.53 21.93
C GLU A 349 0.77 0.12 20.57
N VAL A 350 0.04 -0.57 19.69
CA VAL A 350 -0.35 -0.06 18.38
C VAL A 350 -1.86 -0.18 18.23
N PHE A 351 -2.52 0.97 18.08
CA PHE A 351 -3.95 1.12 17.88
C PHE A 351 -4.22 1.69 16.48
N GLN A 352 -5.43 1.45 15.97
CA GLN A 352 -5.86 1.98 14.69
C GLN A 352 -7.33 2.40 14.70
N LEU A 353 -7.64 3.50 14.02
CA LEU A 353 -9.00 4.02 13.88
C LEU A 353 -9.85 3.10 12.99
N LYS A 354 -10.84 2.43 13.57
CA LYS A 354 -11.77 1.59 12.84
C LYS A 354 -12.60 2.43 11.85
N GLY A 355 -12.61 1.98 10.60
CA GLY A 355 -13.29 2.68 9.50
C GLY A 355 -12.61 3.98 9.02
N GLY A 356 -11.46 4.35 9.61
CA GLY A 356 -10.64 5.49 9.20
C GLY A 356 -11.30 6.85 9.42
N ILE A 357 -10.69 7.88 8.83
CA ILE A 357 -11.15 9.27 8.93
C ILE A 357 -12.61 9.40 8.51
N HIS A 358 -13.08 8.62 7.51
CA HIS A 358 -14.47 8.67 7.07
C HIS A 358 -15.46 8.43 8.20
N LYS A 359 -15.29 7.34 8.97
CA LYS A 359 -16.19 7.01 10.10
C LYS A 359 -16.00 7.97 11.27
N TYR A 360 -14.78 8.47 11.48
CA TYR A 360 -14.55 9.50 12.47
C TYR A 360 -15.30 10.80 12.17
N LEU A 361 -15.32 11.25 10.91
CA LEU A 361 -16.02 12.48 10.52
C LEU A 361 -17.54 12.35 10.53
N GLU A 362 -18.08 11.16 10.23
CA GLU A 362 -19.51 10.87 10.43
C GLU A 362 -19.91 11.08 11.90
N ARG A 363 -19.03 10.72 12.83
CA ARG A 363 -19.31 10.79 14.27
C ARG A 363 -18.95 12.12 14.91
N PHE A 364 -17.84 12.73 14.47
CA PHE A 364 -17.24 13.94 15.01
C PHE A 364 -16.92 14.93 13.88
N PRO A 365 -17.93 15.53 13.23
CA PRO A 365 -17.73 16.47 12.12
C PRO A 365 -16.87 17.69 12.51
N GLU A 366 -17.04 18.17 13.74
CA GLU A 366 -16.26 19.27 14.34
C GLU A 366 -15.14 18.77 15.29
N GLY A 367 -14.74 17.49 15.16
CA GLY A 367 -13.68 16.88 15.98
C GLY A 367 -12.29 17.41 15.65
N PHE A 368 -11.22 16.68 16.00
CA PHE A 368 -9.82 17.13 15.82
C PHE A 368 -9.24 17.06 14.40
N TYR A 369 -9.96 16.53 13.41
CA TYR A 369 -9.49 16.53 12.02
C TYR A 369 -9.68 17.93 11.42
N ARG A 370 -8.71 18.43 10.66
CA ARG A 370 -8.72 19.77 10.04
C ARG A 370 -8.53 19.64 8.54
N GLY A 371 -9.24 20.45 7.75
CA GLY A 371 -9.08 20.49 6.29
C GLY A 371 -10.07 19.59 5.54
N LYS A 372 -9.59 18.98 4.46
CA LYS A 372 -10.38 18.13 3.57
C LYS A 372 -9.91 16.68 3.58
N LEU A 373 -10.82 15.75 3.30
CA LEU A 373 -10.48 14.33 3.16
C LEU A 373 -10.19 14.03 1.70
N PHE A 374 -8.93 13.69 1.39
CA PHE A 374 -8.54 13.29 0.03
C PHE A 374 -9.24 11.99 -0.41
N VAL A 375 -9.75 11.97 -1.64
CA VAL A 375 -10.39 10.82 -2.28
C VAL A 375 -9.75 10.51 -3.64
N PHE A 376 -9.73 9.22 -4.02
CA PHE A 376 -8.95 8.71 -5.17
C PHE A 376 -9.74 8.69 -6.49
N ASP A 377 -10.51 9.75 -6.71
CA ASP A 377 -11.40 9.97 -7.85
C ASP A 377 -11.34 11.44 -8.32
N GLU A 378 -12.13 11.82 -9.33
CA GLU A 378 -12.02 13.16 -9.95
C GLU A 378 -12.38 14.32 -9.02
N ARG A 379 -13.02 14.05 -7.88
CA ARG A 379 -13.33 15.07 -6.86
C ARG A 379 -12.07 15.54 -6.11
N TYR A 380 -11.02 14.71 -6.06
CA TYR A 380 -9.78 14.84 -5.25
C TYR A 380 -9.96 14.97 -3.74
N ALA A 381 -11.00 15.62 -3.26
CA ALA A 381 -11.28 15.75 -1.85
C ALA A 381 -12.78 15.97 -1.59
N ILE A 382 -13.24 15.47 -0.44
CA ILE A 382 -14.55 15.81 0.11
C ILE A 382 -14.36 16.72 1.33
N ALA A 383 -15.23 17.71 1.46
CA ALA A 383 -15.14 18.68 2.54
C ALA A 383 -15.43 18.00 3.88
N SER A 384 -14.53 18.19 4.85
CA SER A 384 -14.73 17.72 6.22
C SER A 384 -15.17 18.86 7.13
N ASN A 385 -14.49 20.00 7.06
CA ASN A 385 -14.86 21.24 7.73
C ASN A 385 -14.44 22.45 6.87
N LYS A 386 -14.52 23.66 7.45
CA LYS A 386 -14.20 24.92 6.76
C LYS A 386 -12.71 25.28 6.79
N ASP A 387 -11.88 24.50 7.47
CA ASP A 387 -10.46 24.83 7.63
C ASP A 387 -9.72 24.63 6.31
N VAL A 388 -8.79 25.54 6.03
CA VAL A 388 -7.87 25.44 4.90
C VAL A 388 -6.47 25.40 5.49
N ILE A 389 -5.90 24.20 5.55
CA ILE A 389 -4.59 23.95 6.20
C ILE A 389 -3.42 23.89 5.21
N SER A 390 -3.66 24.33 3.97
CA SER A 390 -2.69 24.32 2.89
C SER A 390 -2.71 25.63 2.14
N ASP A 391 -1.62 25.87 1.41
CA ASP A 391 -1.38 27.14 0.73
C ASP A 391 -1.23 26.92 -0.77
N CYS A 392 -1.59 27.96 -1.53
CA CYS A 392 -1.22 28.09 -2.92
C CYS A 392 0.30 28.06 -3.02
N ARG A 393 0.83 27.16 -3.86
CA ARG A 393 2.26 26.97 -4.04
C ARG A 393 2.99 28.24 -4.52
N TYR A 394 2.28 29.14 -5.18
CA TYR A 394 2.87 30.29 -5.86
C TYR A 394 2.81 31.58 -5.03
N CYS A 395 1.64 31.92 -4.48
CA CYS A 395 1.46 33.16 -3.73
C CYS A 395 1.32 32.96 -2.21
N GLY A 396 1.25 31.72 -1.72
CA GLY A 396 1.08 31.43 -0.29
C GLY A 396 -0.31 31.71 0.27
N SER A 397 -1.29 32.12 -0.53
CA SER A 397 -2.67 32.30 -0.05
C SER A 397 -3.29 30.95 0.34
N PRO A 398 -4.15 30.86 1.37
CA PRO A 398 -4.84 29.62 1.73
C PRO A 398 -5.54 28.98 0.51
N TRP A 399 -5.22 27.72 0.22
CA TRP A 399 -5.77 26.99 -0.92
C TRP A 399 -5.64 25.48 -0.76
N ASP A 400 -6.71 24.73 -1.03
CA ASP A 400 -6.80 23.27 -0.80
C ASP A 400 -7.36 22.48 -1.99
N ARG A 401 -7.53 23.11 -3.15
CA ARG A 401 -8.05 22.45 -4.36
C ARG A 401 -6.90 22.04 -5.28
N TYR A 402 -6.74 20.73 -5.42
CA TYR A 402 -5.79 20.16 -6.37
C TYR A 402 -6.25 20.29 -7.81
N GLN A 403 -5.29 20.48 -8.71
CA GLN A 403 -5.42 20.07 -10.11
C GLN A 403 -4.09 19.46 -10.56
N LEU A 404 -4.10 18.72 -11.66
CA LEU A 404 -2.87 18.15 -12.21
C LEU A 404 -1.91 19.25 -12.68
N CYS A 405 -0.62 18.93 -12.61
CA CYS A 405 0.43 19.67 -13.27
C CYS A 405 0.12 19.80 -14.77
N SER A 406 0.37 20.98 -15.36
CA SER A 406 0.08 21.24 -16.77
C SER A 406 0.94 20.43 -17.75
N THR A 407 2.10 19.94 -17.33
CA THR A 407 2.94 19.06 -18.17
C THR A 407 2.32 17.68 -18.31
N ARG A 408 2.14 17.19 -19.54
CA ARG A 408 1.48 15.89 -19.82
C ARG A 408 2.14 14.67 -19.16
N PHE A 409 3.45 14.73 -18.93
CA PHE A 409 4.22 13.62 -18.35
C PHE A 409 4.37 13.71 -16.83
N CYS A 410 3.92 14.81 -16.22
CA CYS A 410 3.98 15.01 -14.78
C CYS A 410 2.58 14.78 -14.19
N CYS A 411 2.44 13.75 -13.37
CA CYS A 411 1.17 13.43 -12.70
C CYS A 411 1.08 14.02 -11.28
N GLN A 412 1.85 15.08 -10.99
CA GLN A 412 1.81 15.73 -9.67
C GLN A 412 0.53 16.54 -9.48
N LEU A 413 0.03 16.52 -8.25
CA LEU A 413 -1.09 17.35 -7.81
C LEU A 413 -0.57 18.73 -7.37
N VAL A 414 -1.20 19.78 -7.88
CA VAL A 414 -0.77 21.17 -7.70
C VAL A 414 -1.87 21.97 -7.00
N LEU A 415 -1.52 22.55 -5.86
CA LEU A 415 -2.30 23.59 -5.18
C LEU A 415 -1.93 24.94 -5.81
N SER A 416 -2.76 25.41 -6.73
CA SER A 416 -2.61 26.73 -7.36
C SER A 416 -3.97 27.40 -7.42
N CYS A 417 -4.07 28.58 -6.78
CA CYS A 417 -5.30 29.34 -6.68
C CYS A 417 -5.71 29.94 -8.04
N PRO A 418 -6.95 30.43 -8.19
CA PRO A 418 -7.46 30.90 -9.49
C PRO A 418 -6.63 32.06 -10.05
N GLY A 419 -6.18 32.99 -9.20
CA GLY A 419 -5.31 34.11 -9.60
C GLY A 419 -4.00 33.61 -10.20
N CYS A 420 -3.24 32.78 -9.46
CA CYS A 420 -1.99 32.23 -9.98
C CYS A 420 -2.19 31.39 -11.25
N ARG A 421 -3.29 30.64 -11.36
CA ARG A 421 -3.59 29.89 -12.61
C ARG A 421 -3.88 30.81 -13.79
N GLN A 422 -4.56 31.94 -13.58
CA GLN A 422 -4.77 32.97 -14.60
C GLN A 422 -3.43 33.59 -15.03
N ASP A 423 -2.48 33.74 -14.11
CA ASP A 423 -1.10 34.18 -14.37
C ASP A 423 -0.22 33.10 -15.03
N GLY A 424 -0.80 31.93 -15.35
CA GLY A 424 -0.11 30.83 -16.03
C GLY A 424 0.62 29.85 -15.09
N HIS A 425 0.58 30.06 -13.77
CA HIS A 425 1.22 29.20 -12.78
C HIS A 425 0.43 27.89 -12.55
N THR A 426 0.68 26.92 -13.41
CA THR A 426 -0.12 25.68 -13.52
C THR A 426 0.67 24.40 -13.29
N ALA A 427 2.00 24.48 -13.24
CA ALA A 427 2.87 23.34 -13.06
C ALA A 427 3.19 23.05 -11.58
N CYS A 428 3.87 21.93 -11.30
CA CYS A 428 4.34 21.61 -9.95
C CYS A 428 5.72 22.21 -9.64
N CYS A 429 6.55 22.54 -10.63
CA CYS A 429 7.87 23.16 -10.44
C CYS A 429 8.28 23.98 -11.67
N PRO A 430 9.32 24.84 -11.57
CA PRO A 430 9.84 25.61 -12.69
C PRO A 430 10.15 24.76 -13.93
N ALA A 431 10.84 23.62 -13.78
CA ALA A 431 11.12 22.74 -14.91
C ALA A 431 9.84 22.26 -15.62
N CYS A 432 8.80 21.89 -14.87
CA CYS A 432 7.51 21.52 -15.45
C CYS A 432 6.79 22.71 -16.09
N GLN A 433 6.92 23.92 -15.51
CA GLN A 433 6.33 25.14 -16.04
C GLN A 433 6.91 25.47 -17.43
N THR A 434 8.23 25.44 -17.58
CA THR A 434 8.91 25.65 -18.87
C THR A 434 8.53 24.59 -19.90
N LYS A 435 8.49 23.30 -19.50
CA LYS A 435 8.09 22.19 -20.38
C LYS A 435 6.63 22.31 -20.85
N GLY A 436 5.73 22.71 -19.95
CA GLY A 436 4.32 22.92 -20.29
C GLY A 436 4.12 24.03 -21.33
N GLN A 437 4.87 25.13 -21.20
CA GLN A 437 4.85 26.24 -22.17
C GLN A 437 5.39 25.81 -23.54
N ALA A 438 6.51 25.07 -23.59
CA ALA A 438 7.07 24.56 -24.83
C ALA A 438 6.13 23.58 -25.57
N GLN A 439 5.40 22.74 -24.82
CA GLN A 439 4.42 21.80 -25.40
C GLN A 439 3.20 22.48 -26.02
N SER A 440 2.80 23.65 -25.51
CA SER A 440 1.71 24.43 -26.12
C SER A 440 2.07 25.00 -27.49
N GLN A 441 3.36 24.98 -27.86
CA GLN A 441 3.90 25.52 -29.11
C GLN A 441 4.43 24.45 -30.09
N ALA A 442 4.43 23.16 -29.73
CA ALA A 442 5.02 22.07 -30.52
C ALA A 442 4.00 21.01 -30.98
N SER A 443 4.21 20.43 -32.17
CA SER A 443 3.37 19.39 -32.76
C SER A 443 3.44 18.05 -31.99
N PRO A 444 2.41 17.16 -32.07
CA PRO A 444 2.23 16.03 -31.14
C PRO A 444 3.22 14.86 -31.26
N SER A 445 4.23 14.95 -32.13
CA SER A 445 5.00 13.80 -32.64
C SER A 445 6.42 13.70 -32.08
N ALA A 446 6.63 13.99 -30.80
CA ALA A 446 7.94 13.81 -30.15
C ALA A 446 7.97 12.56 -29.25
N PRO A 447 9.09 11.82 -29.19
CA PRO A 447 9.18 10.55 -28.47
C PRO A 447 9.03 10.72 -26.95
N HIS A 448 8.67 9.63 -26.27
CA HIS A 448 8.49 9.55 -24.82
C HIS A 448 9.72 10.05 -24.05
N HIS A 449 9.70 11.30 -23.61
CA HIS A 449 10.70 11.81 -22.67
C HIS A 449 10.40 11.27 -21.26
N LYS A 450 11.46 10.81 -20.58
CA LYS A 450 11.44 10.42 -19.16
C LYS A 450 10.91 11.59 -18.32
N GLU A 451 10.15 11.29 -17.26
CA GLU A 451 9.70 12.29 -16.29
C GLU A 451 10.94 12.92 -15.64
N GLU A 452 11.28 14.16 -15.99
CA GLU A 452 12.30 14.97 -15.30
C GLU A 452 11.56 16.12 -14.62
N CYS A 453 11.02 15.81 -13.44
CA CYS A 453 10.32 16.72 -12.57
C CYS A 453 11.16 16.91 -11.31
N GLU A 454 11.54 18.15 -11.01
CA GLU A 454 12.33 18.45 -9.81
C GLU A 454 11.64 17.98 -8.52
N CYS A 455 10.30 17.99 -8.48
CA CYS A 455 9.55 17.49 -7.32
C CYS A 455 9.71 15.97 -7.11
N THR A 456 10.00 15.21 -8.16
CA THR A 456 10.24 13.77 -8.07
C THR A 456 11.71 13.45 -7.88
N ASP A 457 12.60 14.23 -8.49
CA ASP A 457 14.04 13.99 -8.46
C ASP A 457 14.68 14.49 -7.15
N GLY A 458 14.22 15.63 -6.63
CA GLY A 458 14.79 16.27 -5.43
C GLY A 458 14.14 15.84 -4.11
N ARG A 459 13.05 15.07 -4.14
CA ARG A 459 12.38 14.63 -2.90
C ARG A 459 13.04 13.35 -2.37
N PRO A 460 13.46 13.31 -1.08
CA PRO A 460 13.91 12.06 -0.48
C PRO A 460 12.79 11.03 -0.57
N ARG A 461 13.12 9.84 -1.08
CA ARG A 461 12.15 8.76 -1.27
C ARG A 461 11.53 8.35 0.07
N ILE A 462 12.38 8.25 1.09
CA ILE A 462 12.04 7.93 2.48
C ILE A 462 12.43 9.14 3.34
N PRO A 463 11.48 9.82 4.00
CA PRO A 463 11.80 10.92 4.91
C PRO A 463 12.40 10.40 6.21
N GLN A 464 13.25 11.21 6.84
CA GLN A 464 13.69 11.04 8.22
C GLN A 464 12.99 12.12 9.04
N ASP A 465 12.19 11.71 10.02
CA ASP A 465 11.56 12.62 10.97
C ASP A 465 12.41 12.62 12.24
N ALA A 466 12.58 13.80 12.84
CA ALA A 466 13.47 14.03 13.97
C ALA A 466 12.73 13.94 15.31
#